data_AF-A0A959CS19-F1
#
_entry.id   AF-A0A959CS19-F1
#
_cell.length_a   1.000
_cell.length_b   1.000
_cell.length_c   1.000
_cell.angle_alpha   90.00
_cell.angle_beta   90.00
_cell.angle_gamma   90.00
#
_symmetry.space_group_name_H-M   'P 1'
#
loop_
_entity.id
_entity.type
_entity.pdbx_description
1 polymer ?
#
loop_
_entity_poly.entity_id
_entity_poly.type
_entity_poly.pdbx_seq_one_letter_code
_entity_poly.pdbx_strand_id
1 'polypeptide(L)'
;MSEALKELAELSKLLQLEKEEGLEQFKRLVQRLPLEERKDKGYTWYPLQVVKSGYTYGERAFVIVERNAAEEEPHHFRSGKVVNLYTRQPAVQHSERSGVIQFVDKNRMKVVLNSKDLPDWLGMGLIGVDLLFDETTFQEMEKALKKVQEAKKGRLAELRSILLGQQPPRFSPVNTPVEVPGLNPSQNSAVNHILSAQDVAVVHGPPGTGKTTTLVQAVKLLAQTENTILVTAPSNTAADLLTERLSDAGLEVTRIGNISRVDEAIISHTLEMKLSKHPEAKNIKKVKVQAAEARRKALRYKRSFGPEERAERRQL
;
A
#
# COMPACT_ATOMS: atom_id res chain seq x y z
N MET A 1 -14.78 -8.23 -30.94
CA MET A 1 -14.10 -8.19 -29.62
C MET A 1 -13.66 -9.60 -29.29
N SER A 2 -12.36 -9.84 -29.05
CA SER A 2 -11.87 -11.18 -28.71
C SER A 2 -12.50 -11.67 -27.41
N GLU A 3 -12.56 -12.99 -27.21
CA GLU A 3 -13.13 -13.60 -26.01
C GLU A 3 -12.46 -13.10 -24.72
N ALA A 4 -11.13 -12.98 -24.73
CA ALA A 4 -10.35 -12.34 -23.67
C ALA A 4 -10.82 -10.92 -23.31
N LEU A 5 -11.16 -10.11 -24.31
CA LEU A 5 -11.64 -8.74 -24.06
C LEU A 5 -13.09 -8.73 -23.51
N LYS A 6 -13.91 -9.73 -23.85
CA LYS A 6 -15.24 -9.90 -23.25
C LYS A 6 -15.13 -10.25 -21.77
N GLU A 7 -14.25 -11.18 -21.43
CA GLU A 7 -14.01 -11.58 -20.03
C GLU A 7 -13.50 -10.42 -19.18
N LEU A 8 -12.51 -9.66 -19.67
CA LEU A 8 -12.04 -8.46 -18.98
C LEU A 8 -13.12 -7.39 -18.85
N ALA A 9 -13.99 -7.22 -19.86
CA ALA A 9 -15.09 -6.28 -19.78
C ALA A 9 -16.12 -6.71 -18.73
N GLU A 10 -16.37 -8.00 -18.58
CA GLU A 10 -17.22 -8.54 -17.52
C GLU A 10 -16.59 -8.33 -16.14
N LEU A 11 -15.29 -8.61 -16.00
CA LEU A 11 -14.54 -8.34 -14.78
C LEU A 11 -14.60 -6.85 -14.37
N SER A 12 -14.53 -5.93 -15.34
CA SER A 12 -14.72 -4.50 -15.08
C SER A 12 -16.11 -4.17 -14.51
N LYS A 13 -17.17 -4.84 -14.98
CA LYS A 13 -18.52 -4.66 -14.42
C LYS A 13 -18.63 -5.23 -13.01
N LEU A 14 -18.09 -6.42 -12.78
CA LEU A 14 -18.09 -7.05 -11.46
C LEU A 14 -17.33 -6.20 -10.44
N LEU A 15 -16.20 -5.61 -10.84
CA LEU A 15 -15.45 -4.67 -10.03
C LEU A 15 -16.27 -3.43 -9.66
N GLN A 16 -17.03 -2.89 -10.61
CA GLN A 16 -17.92 -1.75 -10.37
C GLN A 16 -19.06 -2.11 -9.41
N LEU A 17 -19.65 -3.29 -9.57
CA LEU A 17 -20.70 -3.79 -8.67
C LEU A 17 -20.19 -3.94 -7.24
N GLU A 18 -18.99 -4.53 -7.06
CA GLU A 18 -18.34 -4.69 -5.75
C GLU A 18 -18.06 -3.32 -5.11
N LYS A 19 -17.61 -2.34 -5.91
CA LYS A 19 -17.37 -0.96 -5.44
C LYS A 19 -18.66 -0.29 -4.97
N GLU A 20 -19.74 -0.42 -5.74
CA GLU A 20 -21.04 0.15 -5.42
C GLU A 20 -21.63 -0.46 -4.14
N GLU A 21 -21.59 -1.78 -4.00
CA GLU A 21 -22.06 -2.47 -2.80
C GLU A 21 -21.19 -2.12 -1.59
N GLY A 22 -19.86 -2.09 -1.73
CA GLY A 22 -18.96 -1.68 -0.65
C GLY A 22 -19.20 -0.24 -0.18
N LEU A 23 -19.49 0.67 -1.11
CA LEU A 23 -19.83 2.06 -0.80
C LEU A 23 -21.20 2.16 -0.11
N GLU A 24 -22.22 1.43 -0.58
CA GLU A 24 -23.55 1.45 0.05
C GLU A 24 -23.52 0.78 1.43
N GLN A 25 -22.75 -0.28 1.61
CA GLN A 25 -22.50 -0.89 2.90
C GLN A 25 -21.85 0.11 3.87
N PHE A 26 -20.84 0.86 3.42
CA PHE A 26 -20.21 1.92 4.21
C PHE A 26 -21.21 3.02 4.59
N LYS A 27 -22.03 3.50 3.65
CA LYS A 27 -23.09 4.49 3.95
C LYS A 27 -24.06 3.96 4.99
N ARG A 28 -24.56 2.73 4.79
CA ARG A 28 -25.54 2.08 5.67
C ARG A 28 -24.99 1.88 7.08
N LEU A 29 -23.74 1.43 7.22
CA LEU A 29 -23.20 0.98 8.51
C LEU A 29 -22.39 2.05 9.26
N VAL A 30 -21.81 3.03 8.55
CA VAL A 30 -20.94 4.04 9.16
C VAL A 30 -21.51 5.45 9.07
N GLN A 31 -22.19 5.83 7.97
CA GLN A 31 -22.70 7.20 7.84
C GLN A 31 -24.13 7.39 8.37
N ARG A 32 -25.00 6.38 8.21
CA ARG A 32 -26.42 6.47 8.58
C ARG A 32 -26.74 6.00 10.00
N LEU A 33 -25.93 5.12 10.57
CA LEU A 33 -26.19 4.59 11.92
C LEU A 33 -25.84 5.60 13.02
N PRO A 34 -26.64 5.66 14.10
CA PRO A 34 -26.27 6.38 15.31
C PRO A 34 -24.93 5.91 15.90
N LEU A 35 -24.23 6.79 16.60
CA LEU A 35 -22.90 6.50 17.15
C LEU A 35 -22.84 5.24 18.02
N GLU A 36 -23.80 5.05 18.93
CA GLU A 36 -23.82 3.87 19.81
C GLU A 36 -23.99 2.57 19.00
N GLU A 37 -24.85 2.54 17.99
CA GLU A 37 -24.96 1.37 17.11
C GLU A 37 -23.69 1.09 16.31
N ARG A 38 -22.97 2.13 15.89
CA ARG A 38 -21.69 1.97 15.17
C ARG A 38 -20.61 1.39 16.08
N LYS A 39 -20.61 1.77 17.36
CA LYS A 39 -19.72 1.20 18.38
C LYS A 39 -20.06 -0.27 18.63
N ASP A 40 -21.32 -0.58 18.89
CA ASP A 40 -21.77 -1.95 19.17
C ASP A 40 -21.48 -2.91 18.01
N LYS A 41 -21.65 -2.42 16.77
CA LYS A 41 -21.34 -3.18 15.56
C LYS A 41 -19.84 -3.14 15.18
N GLY A 42 -18.98 -2.48 15.96
CA GLY A 42 -17.54 -2.52 15.77
C GLY A 42 -16.99 -1.69 14.60
N TYR A 43 -17.75 -0.73 14.07
CA TYR A 43 -17.36 0.17 12.98
C TYR A 43 -16.74 1.49 13.47
N THR A 44 -16.96 1.82 14.73
CA THR A 44 -16.48 3.03 15.39
C THR A 44 -15.84 2.70 16.72
N TRP A 45 -14.71 3.33 17.02
CA TRP A 45 -14.15 3.41 18.38
C TRP A 45 -14.40 4.81 18.93
N TYR A 46 -15.17 4.92 20.02
CA TYR A 46 -15.47 6.18 20.70
C TYR A 46 -16.01 5.94 22.12
N PRO A 47 -15.70 6.78 23.12
CA PRO A 47 -14.66 7.81 23.08
C PRO A 47 -13.27 7.18 23.23
N LEU A 48 -12.27 7.87 22.71
CA LEU A 48 -10.87 7.44 22.76
C LEU A 48 -10.00 8.42 23.54
N GLN A 49 -8.98 7.89 24.19
CA GLN A 49 -7.89 8.67 24.78
C GLN A 49 -6.69 8.68 23.85
N VAL A 50 -6.05 9.85 23.68
CA VAL A 50 -4.79 9.95 22.95
C VAL A 50 -3.65 9.61 23.90
N VAL A 51 -2.99 8.49 23.64
CA VAL A 51 -1.86 8.00 24.45
C VAL A 51 -0.55 8.66 24.01
N LYS A 52 -0.37 8.80 22.70
CA LYS A 52 0.86 9.35 22.11
C LYS A 52 0.56 9.96 20.75
N SER A 53 1.24 11.04 20.41
CA SER A 53 1.27 11.57 19.05
C SER A 53 2.69 11.93 18.66
N GLY A 54 2.95 12.06 17.36
CA GLY A 54 4.27 12.41 16.86
C GLY A 54 4.35 12.30 15.36
N TYR A 55 5.56 12.15 14.84
CA TYR A 55 5.84 12.07 13.41
C TYR A 55 6.58 10.79 13.09
N THR A 56 6.20 10.16 11.99
CA THR A 56 6.90 9.01 11.41
C THR A 56 8.17 9.45 10.68
N TYR A 57 9.05 8.51 10.35
CA TYR A 57 10.24 8.76 9.54
C TYR A 57 9.95 9.37 8.15
N GLY A 58 8.71 9.22 7.64
CA GLY A 58 8.24 9.83 6.40
C GLY A 58 7.66 11.24 6.55
N GLU A 59 7.90 11.94 7.67
CA GLU A 59 7.32 13.25 8.01
C GLU A 59 5.77 13.27 8.03
N ARG A 60 5.13 12.11 8.27
CA ARG A 60 3.67 12.04 8.47
C ARG A 60 3.33 12.01 9.94
N ALA A 61 2.32 12.77 10.35
CA ALA A 61 1.80 12.74 11.72
C ALA A 61 1.19 11.37 12.04
N PHE A 62 1.36 10.89 13.27
CA PHE A 62 0.67 9.72 13.81
C PHE A 62 0.05 10.02 15.16
N VAL A 63 -0.99 9.25 15.48
CA VAL A 63 -1.69 9.28 16.76
C VAL A 63 -1.90 7.84 17.23
N ILE A 64 -1.55 7.56 18.48
CA ILE A 64 -1.87 6.33 19.19
C ILE A 64 -3.04 6.65 20.11
N VAL A 65 -4.14 5.95 19.89
CA VAL A 65 -5.38 6.07 20.64
C VAL A 65 -5.67 4.77 21.38
N GLU A 66 -6.31 4.89 22.54
CA GLU A 66 -6.74 3.77 23.36
C GLU A 66 -8.21 3.92 23.74
N ARG A 67 -8.96 2.82 23.60
CA ARG A 67 -10.35 2.75 24.08
C ARG A 67 -10.39 2.18 25.50
N ASN A 68 -11.28 2.71 26.32
CA ASN A 68 -11.58 2.12 27.63
C ASN A 68 -12.70 1.09 27.46
N ALA A 69 -12.34 -0.10 26.98
CA ALA A 69 -13.25 -1.20 26.67
C ALA A 69 -12.76 -2.50 27.30
N ALA A 70 -13.68 -3.42 27.60
CA ALA A 70 -13.30 -4.80 27.95
C ALA A 70 -12.57 -5.45 26.75
N GLU A 71 -11.66 -6.40 27.01
CA GLU A 71 -10.85 -7.05 25.96
C GLU A 71 -11.70 -7.78 24.88
N GLU A 72 -12.99 -7.99 25.12
CA GLU A 72 -13.90 -8.77 24.25
C GLU A 72 -14.79 -7.95 23.30
N GLU A 73 -14.75 -6.61 23.32
CA GLU A 73 -15.61 -5.82 22.42
C GLU A 73 -15.21 -6.02 20.93
N PRO A 74 -16.10 -6.59 20.09
CA PRO A 74 -15.77 -6.92 18.71
C PRO A 74 -15.54 -5.65 17.87
N HIS A 75 -14.59 -5.72 16.94
CA HIS A 75 -14.33 -4.62 16.02
C HIS A 75 -13.86 -5.09 14.65
N HIS A 76 -14.06 -4.23 13.65
CA HIS A 76 -13.67 -4.50 12.27
C HIS A 76 -12.34 -3.86 11.87
N PHE A 77 -11.69 -3.11 12.76
CA PHE A 77 -10.40 -2.47 12.51
C PHE A 77 -9.26 -3.48 12.34
N ARG A 78 -8.42 -3.25 11.32
CA ARG A 78 -7.23 -4.07 11.00
C ARG A 78 -6.14 -3.17 10.42
N SER A 79 -4.88 -3.61 10.52
CA SER A 79 -3.75 -2.94 9.87
C SER A 79 -4.04 -2.71 8.39
N GLY A 80 -3.76 -1.49 7.93
CA GLY A 80 -4.00 -1.05 6.55
C GLY A 80 -5.42 -0.60 6.25
N LYS A 81 -6.40 -0.70 7.15
CA LYS A 81 -7.70 -0.06 6.90
C LYS A 81 -7.58 1.47 6.92
N VAL A 82 -8.31 2.11 6.02
CA VAL A 82 -8.46 3.57 5.99
C VAL A 82 -9.49 3.95 7.04
N VAL A 83 -9.20 5.02 7.79
CA VAL A 83 -10.03 5.47 8.90
C VAL A 83 -10.15 6.98 8.93
N ASN A 84 -11.21 7.46 9.56
CA ASN A 84 -11.41 8.86 9.87
C ASN A 84 -11.19 9.07 11.36
N LEU A 85 -10.14 9.80 11.73
CA LEU A 85 -9.93 10.26 13.10
C LEU A 85 -10.70 11.57 13.26
N TYR A 86 -11.58 11.65 14.27
CA TYR A 86 -12.40 12.83 14.48
C TYR A 86 -12.53 13.24 15.95
N THR A 87 -13.03 14.45 16.18
CA THR A 87 -13.52 14.92 17.48
C THR A 87 -14.98 15.35 17.38
N ARG A 88 -15.76 15.18 18.46
CA ARG A 88 -17.13 15.73 18.57
C ARG A 88 -17.19 17.06 19.32
N GLN A 89 -16.05 17.72 19.53
CA GLN A 89 -16.03 18.94 20.31
C GLN A 89 -16.70 20.11 19.55
N PRO A 90 -17.73 20.79 20.11
CA PRO A 90 -18.54 21.75 19.36
C PRO A 90 -17.78 22.95 18.78
N ALA A 91 -16.65 23.32 19.38
CA ALA A 91 -15.84 24.46 18.98
C ALA A 91 -14.94 24.22 17.76
N VAL A 92 -14.90 22.99 17.22
CA VAL A 92 -13.94 22.60 16.17
C VAL A 92 -14.62 22.52 14.80
N GLN A 93 -14.24 23.40 13.87
CA GLN A 93 -14.80 23.43 12.51
C GLN A 93 -14.23 22.36 11.56
N HIS A 94 -12.96 21.97 11.75
CA HIS A 94 -12.29 20.93 10.94
C HIS A 94 -11.97 19.71 11.79
N SER A 95 -13.03 19.07 12.26
CA SER A 95 -12.99 18.04 13.30
C SER A 95 -12.54 16.67 12.82
N GLU A 96 -12.11 16.52 11.56
CA GLU A 96 -11.83 15.21 10.95
C GLU A 96 -10.49 15.17 10.22
N ARG A 97 -9.80 14.02 10.26
CA ARG A 97 -8.59 13.74 9.50
C ARG A 97 -8.59 12.27 9.06
N SER A 98 -8.40 12.05 7.76
CA SER A 98 -8.21 10.70 7.24
C SER A 98 -6.81 10.17 7.56
N GLY A 99 -6.74 8.87 7.81
CA GLY A 99 -5.51 8.16 8.09
C GLY A 99 -5.59 6.69 7.78
N VAL A 100 -4.50 6.00 8.04
CA VAL A 100 -4.36 4.56 7.86
C VAL A 100 -3.92 3.95 9.17
N ILE A 101 -4.53 2.83 9.53
CA ILE A 101 -4.12 2.04 10.68
C ILE A 101 -2.77 1.38 10.40
N GLN A 102 -1.76 1.68 11.24
CA GLN A 102 -0.49 0.93 11.25
C GLN A 102 -0.66 -0.39 11.98
N PHE A 103 -1.17 -0.34 13.20
CA PHE A 103 -1.50 -1.52 14.00
C PHE A 103 -2.75 -1.28 14.83
N VAL A 104 -3.41 -2.39 15.19
CA VAL A 104 -4.40 -2.47 16.25
C VAL A 104 -3.98 -3.64 17.12
N ASP A 105 -3.79 -3.39 18.40
CA ASP A 105 -3.45 -4.41 19.40
C ASP A 105 -4.35 -4.21 20.62
N LYS A 106 -5.20 -5.20 20.88
CA LYS A 106 -6.25 -5.15 21.92
C LYS A 106 -7.07 -3.86 21.83
N ASN A 107 -6.84 -2.93 22.76
CA ASN A 107 -7.55 -1.66 22.88
C ASN A 107 -6.76 -0.46 22.36
N ARG A 108 -5.57 -0.68 21.80
CA ARG A 108 -4.70 0.37 21.24
C ARG A 108 -4.67 0.32 19.73
N MET A 109 -4.73 1.49 19.13
CA MET A 109 -4.61 1.66 17.69
C MET A 109 -3.63 2.79 17.39
N LYS A 110 -2.73 2.55 16.44
CA LYS A 110 -1.89 3.59 15.87
C LYS A 110 -2.40 3.96 14.48
N VAL A 111 -2.83 5.20 14.33
CA VAL A 111 -3.26 5.78 13.06
C VAL A 111 -2.17 6.72 12.55
N VAL A 112 -1.70 6.50 11.33
CA VAL A 112 -0.85 7.47 10.62
C VAL A 112 -1.73 8.31 9.72
N LEU A 113 -1.70 9.61 9.92
CA LEU A 113 -2.54 10.55 9.20
C LEU A 113 -2.04 10.75 7.77
N ASN A 114 -2.97 11.04 6.87
CA ASN A 114 -2.64 11.47 5.52
C ASN A 114 -2.11 12.91 5.48
N SER A 115 -2.32 13.68 6.55
CA SER A 115 -1.72 15.01 6.74
C SER A 115 -0.31 14.93 7.32
N LYS A 116 0.52 15.93 7.01
CA LYS A 116 1.81 16.12 7.67
C LYS A 116 1.64 16.60 9.10
N ASP A 117 0.68 17.49 9.33
CA ASP A 117 0.48 18.13 10.63
C ASP A 117 -0.49 17.35 11.51
N LEU A 118 -0.26 17.44 12.83
CA LEU A 118 -1.16 16.93 13.86
C LEU A 118 -2.40 17.84 13.94
N PRO A 119 -3.61 17.29 14.09
CA PRO A 119 -4.79 18.10 14.34
C PRO A 119 -4.70 18.82 15.70
N ASP A 120 -4.99 20.12 15.70
CA ASP A 120 -4.92 20.98 16.90
C ASP A 120 -5.87 20.55 18.01
N TRP A 121 -6.90 19.77 17.66
CA TRP A 121 -7.95 19.31 18.57
C TRP A 121 -7.63 17.98 19.28
N LEU A 122 -6.47 17.36 19.05
CA LEU A 122 -6.12 16.07 19.67
C LEU A 122 -6.15 16.07 21.21
N GLY A 123 -5.95 17.23 21.84
CA GLY A 123 -6.01 17.37 23.30
C GLY A 123 -7.40 17.71 23.85
N MET A 124 -8.41 17.94 22.99
CA MET A 124 -9.70 18.49 23.41
C MET A 124 -10.72 17.41 23.87
N GLY A 125 -10.38 16.13 23.72
CA GLY A 125 -11.25 15.01 24.07
C GLY A 125 -12.36 14.72 23.04
N LEU A 126 -13.27 13.82 23.42
CA LEU A 126 -14.35 13.31 22.56
C LEU A 126 -13.85 12.83 21.19
N ILE A 127 -12.72 12.13 21.20
CA ILE A 127 -12.08 11.62 19.99
C ILE A 127 -12.70 10.29 19.62
N GLY A 128 -12.91 10.09 18.33
CA GLY A 128 -13.35 8.83 17.77
C GLY A 128 -12.58 8.46 16.52
N VAL A 129 -12.69 7.19 16.15
CA VAL A 129 -12.19 6.67 14.88
C VAL A 129 -13.31 5.90 14.20
N ASP A 130 -13.63 6.27 12.96
CA ASP A 130 -14.58 5.56 12.10
C ASP A 130 -13.80 4.82 11.00
N LEU A 131 -14.25 3.62 10.63
CA LEU A 131 -13.80 2.98 9.41
C LEU A 131 -14.19 3.82 8.19
N LEU A 132 -13.31 3.93 7.19
CA LEU A 132 -13.61 4.55 5.90
C LEU A 132 -13.65 3.51 4.79
N PHE A 133 -14.38 3.84 3.72
CA PHE A 133 -14.34 3.11 2.46
C PHE A 133 -13.04 3.43 1.69
N ASP A 134 -12.34 2.40 1.23
CA ASP A 134 -11.10 2.56 0.46
C ASP A 134 -11.39 2.61 -1.04
N GLU A 135 -11.66 3.82 -1.54
CA GLU A 135 -11.91 4.04 -2.97
C GLU A 135 -10.63 3.90 -3.82
N THR A 136 -9.45 4.17 -3.23
CA THR A 136 -8.18 4.19 -3.97
C THR A 136 -7.83 2.81 -4.52
N THR A 137 -8.09 1.76 -3.75
CA THR A 137 -7.85 0.37 -4.19
C THR A 137 -8.67 0.04 -5.44
N PHE A 138 -9.95 0.42 -5.51
CA PHE A 138 -10.78 0.22 -6.71
C PHE A 138 -10.28 1.04 -7.90
N GLN A 139 -9.90 2.30 -7.69
CA GLN A 139 -9.36 3.15 -8.76
C GLN A 139 -8.09 2.56 -9.39
N GLU A 140 -7.19 1.96 -8.58
CA GLU A 140 -5.99 1.30 -9.11
C GLU A 140 -6.32 0.00 -9.87
N MET A 141 -7.28 -0.79 -9.39
CA MET A 141 -7.75 -1.98 -10.11
C MET A 141 -8.39 -1.62 -11.46
N GLU A 142 -9.23 -0.59 -11.49
CA GLU A 142 -9.86 -0.07 -12.72
C GLU A 142 -8.79 0.40 -13.73
N LYS A 143 -7.79 1.16 -13.28
CA LYS A 143 -6.66 1.61 -14.12
C LYS A 143 -5.88 0.42 -14.69
N ALA A 144 -5.60 -0.60 -13.87
CA ALA A 144 -4.89 -1.79 -14.30
C ALA A 144 -5.66 -2.56 -15.37
N LEU A 145 -6.96 -2.80 -15.15
CA LEU A 145 -7.84 -3.46 -16.13
C LEU A 145 -7.89 -2.70 -17.45
N LYS A 146 -8.09 -1.37 -17.38
CA LYS A 146 -8.10 -0.51 -18.56
C LYS A 146 -6.79 -0.62 -19.35
N LYS A 147 -5.65 -0.56 -18.67
CA LYS A 147 -4.32 -0.70 -19.30
C LYS A 147 -4.14 -2.06 -20.01
N VAL A 148 -4.64 -3.14 -19.41
CA VAL A 148 -4.59 -4.49 -20.01
C VAL A 148 -5.55 -4.60 -21.21
N GLN A 149 -6.75 -4.03 -21.14
CA GLN A 149 -7.72 -4.01 -22.23
C GLN A 149 -7.21 -3.20 -23.44
N GLU A 150 -6.61 -2.03 -23.19
CA GLU A 150 -6.10 -1.13 -24.22
C GLU A 150 -4.79 -1.61 -24.87
N ALA A 151 -4.11 -2.60 -24.28
CA ALA A 151 -2.87 -3.16 -24.82
C ALA A 151 -3.12 -3.84 -26.17
N LYS A 152 -2.60 -3.24 -27.25
CA LYS A 152 -2.72 -3.77 -28.62
C LYS A 152 -1.58 -4.71 -29.02
N LYS A 153 -0.36 -4.45 -28.53
CA LYS A 153 0.87 -5.18 -28.89
C LYS A 153 1.88 -5.21 -27.74
N GLY A 154 2.91 -6.03 -27.89
CA GLY A 154 4.01 -6.17 -26.94
C GLY A 154 3.68 -7.08 -25.76
N ARG A 155 4.60 -7.13 -24.80
CA ARG A 155 4.61 -8.13 -23.72
C ARG A 155 3.31 -8.20 -22.92
N LEU A 156 2.68 -7.06 -22.64
CA LEU A 156 1.42 -7.02 -21.89
C LEU A 156 0.26 -7.67 -22.66
N ALA A 157 0.20 -7.48 -23.98
CA ALA A 157 -0.83 -8.09 -24.82
C ALA A 157 -0.60 -9.61 -24.96
N GLU A 158 0.65 -10.05 -25.05
CA GLU A 158 1.03 -11.47 -25.06
C GLU A 158 0.64 -12.15 -23.73
N LEU A 159 1.04 -11.57 -22.60
CA LEU A 159 0.71 -12.11 -21.28
C LEU A 159 -0.81 -12.15 -21.05
N ARG A 160 -1.57 -11.15 -21.54
CA ARG A 160 -3.03 -11.19 -21.52
C ARG A 160 -3.57 -12.42 -22.27
N SER A 161 -3.07 -12.68 -23.49
CA SER A 161 -3.49 -13.84 -24.27
C SER A 161 -3.15 -15.15 -23.57
N ILE A 162 -1.98 -15.24 -22.94
CA ILE A 162 -1.54 -16.44 -22.22
C ILE A 162 -2.39 -16.67 -20.95
N LEU A 163 -2.56 -15.65 -20.12
CA LEU A 163 -3.30 -15.74 -18.85
C LEU A 163 -4.80 -16.02 -19.05
N LEU A 164 -5.37 -15.60 -20.18
CA LEU A 164 -6.77 -15.86 -20.56
C LEU A 164 -6.91 -17.10 -21.46
N GLY A 165 -5.89 -17.97 -21.51
CA GLY A 165 -5.96 -19.28 -22.15
C GLY A 165 -5.97 -19.27 -23.68
N GLN A 166 -5.72 -18.13 -24.34
CA GLN A 166 -5.66 -18.04 -25.80
C GLN A 166 -4.36 -18.61 -26.37
N GLN A 167 -3.30 -18.67 -25.55
CA GLN A 167 -1.99 -19.20 -25.92
C GLN A 167 -1.38 -19.96 -24.72
N PRO A 168 -0.66 -21.07 -24.95
CA PRO A 168 0.04 -21.76 -23.86
C PRO A 168 1.27 -20.96 -23.41
N PRO A 169 1.62 -20.99 -22.11
CA PRO A 169 2.88 -20.43 -21.62
C PRO A 169 4.08 -21.23 -22.15
N ARG A 170 5.18 -20.54 -22.42
CA ARG A 170 6.43 -21.15 -22.89
C ARG A 170 7.40 -21.42 -21.75
N PHE A 171 8.17 -22.49 -21.92
CA PHE A 171 9.24 -22.90 -21.02
C PHE A 171 10.51 -23.19 -21.81
N SER A 172 11.64 -22.73 -21.31
CA SER A 172 12.97 -23.11 -21.78
C SER A 172 13.39 -24.45 -21.16
N PRO A 173 14.05 -25.34 -21.91
CA PRO A 173 14.63 -26.53 -21.33
C PRO A 173 15.71 -26.15 -20.31
N VAL A 174 15.61 -26.72 -19.10
CA VAL A 174 16.64 -26.59 -18.06
C VAL A 174 17.69 -27.65 -18.33
N ASN A 175 18.75 -27.28 -19.07
CA ASN A 175 19.81 -28.22 -19.46
C ASN A 175 20.58 -28.78 -18.25
N THR A 176 20.58 -28.06 -17.12
CA THR A 176 21.20 -28.52 -15.87
C THR A 176 20.32 -28.09 -14.71
N PRO A 177 19.48 -29.00 -14.19
CA PRO A 177 18.62 -28.72 -13.05
C PRO A 177 19.45 -28.27 -11.84
N VAL A 178 18.98 -27.21 -11.18
CA VAL A 178 19.60 -26.71 -9.96
C VAL A 178 19.06 -27.50 -8.78
N GLU A 179 19.93 -28.11 -8.00
CA GLU A 179 19.60 -28.66 -6.69
C GLU A 179 20.00 -27.67 -5.60
N VAL A 180 19.00 -27.12 -4.93
CA VAL A 180 19.20 -26.21 -3.80
C VAL A 180 19.32 -27.03 -2.52
N PRO A 181 20.46 -26.96 -1.80
CA PRO A 181 20.61 -27.64 -0.52
C PRO A 181 19.55 -27.21 0.49
N GLY A 182 18.98 -28.17 1.22
CA GLY A 182 17.94 -27.92 2.23
C GLY A 182 16.51 -27.84 1.69
N LEU A 183 16.30 -27.87 0.36
CA LEU A 183 14.99 -28.07 -0.23
C LEU A 183 14.71 -29.56 -0.46
N ASN A 184 13.45 -29.96 -0.27
CA ASN A 184 13.03 -31.32 -0.62
C ASN A 184 12.85 -31.48 -2.14
N PRO A 185 12.68 -32.71 -2.68
CA PRO A 185 12.55 -32.94 -4.12
C PRO A 185 11.41 -32.16 -4.79
N SER A 186 10.25 -32.04 -4.14
CA SER A 186 9.11 -31.28 -4.67
C SER A 186 9.39 -29.78 -4.78
N GLN A 187 10.09 -29.21 -3.79
CA GLN A 187 10.49 -27.81 -3.78
C GLN A 187 11.58 -27.54 -4.84
N ASN A 188 12.57 -28.42 -4.98
CA ASN A 188 13.57 -28.33 -6.05
C ASN A 188 12.93 -28.41 -7.44
N SER A 189 11.95 -29.30 -7.63
CA SER A 189 11.17 -29.36 -8.87
C SER A 189 10.44 -28.04 -9.15
N ALA A 190 9.79 -27.46 -8.14
CA ALA A 190 9.12 -26.16 -8.27
C ALA A 190 10.09 -25.01 -8.60
N VAL A 191 11.28 -24.98 -7.99
CA VAL A 191 12.33 -24.00 -8.32
C VAL A 191 12.75 -24.14 -9.79
N ASN A 192 13.05 -25.35 -10.25
CA ASN A 192 13.42 -25.58 -11.66
C ASN A 192 12.29 -25.24 -12.63
N HIS A 193 11.03 -25.47 -12.25
CA HIS A 193 9.88 -25.07 -13.05
C HIS A 193 9.73 -23.54 -13.15
N ILE A 194 10.06 -22.80 -12.09
CA ILE A 194 10.11 -21.33 -12.14
C ILE A 194 11.23 -20.87 -13.07
N LEU A 195 12.44 -21.42 -12.91
CA LEU A 195 13.61 -21.04 -13.72
C LEU A 195 13.44 -21.35 -15.21
N SER A 196 12.64 -22.36 -15.55
CA SER A 196 12.33 -22.71 -16.93
C SER A 196 11.30 -21.80 -17.57
N ALA A 197 10.48 -21.09 -16.80
CA ALA A 197 9.35 -20.33 -17.32
C ALA A 197 9.80 -19.06 -18.06
N GLN A 198 9.41 -18.92 -19.32
CA GLN A 198 9.59 -17.67 -20.07
C GLN A 198 8.40 -16.72 -19.88
N ASP A 199 7.21 -17.27 -19.64
CA ASP A 199 5.97 -16.51 -19.56
C ASP A 199 5.36 -16.50 -18.16
N VAL A 200 4.82 -17.63 -17.71
CA VAL A 200 4.15 -17.76 -16.41
C VAL A 200 4.36 -19.17 -15.87
N ALA A 201 4.77 -19.28 -14.61
CA ALA A 201 4.75 -20.52 -13.84
C ALA A 201 3.79 -20.38 -12.66
N VAL A 202 3.04 -21.43 -12.37
CA VAL A 202 2.14 -21.50 -11.20
C VAL A 202 2.67 -22.57 -10.26
N VAL A 203 3.06 -22.15 -9.06
CA VAL A 203 3.48 -23.06 -7.99
C VAL A 203 2.35 -23.19 -6.97
N HIS A 204 1.81 -24.40 -6.85
CA HIS A 204 0.85 -24.73 -5.81
C HIS A 204 1.56 -25.31 -4.59
N GLY A 205 1.22 -24.80 -3.40
CA GLY A 205 1.66 -25.41 -2.15
C GLY A 205 0.55 -25.38 -1.10
N PRO A 206 0.16 -26.51 -0.53
CA PRO A 206 -0.72 -26.57 0.64
C PRO A 206 -0.18 -25.79 1.86
N PRO A 207 -0.98 -25.59 2.92
CA PRO A 207 -0.50 -25.02 4.18
C PRO A 207 0.70 -25.82 4.73
N GLY A 208 1.72 -25.12 5.24
CA GLY A 208 2.89 -25.75 5.86
C GLY A 208 3.95 -26.32 4.92
N THR A 209 3.76 -26.33 3.59
CA THR A 209 4.72 -26.97 2.64
C THR A 209 5.95 -26.13 2.27
N GLY A 210 6.18 -25.02 2.97
CA GLY A 210 7.37 -24.18 2.74
C GLY A 210 7.34 -23.36 1.45
N LYS A 211 6.16 -22.98 0.92
CA LYS A 211 6.02 -22.11 -0.27
C LYS A 211 6.94 -20.88 -0.25
N THR A 212 6.95 -20.16 0.87
CA THR A 212 7.77 -18.97 1.04
C THR A 212 9.26 -19.31 0.92
N THR A 213 9.69 -20.41 1.53
CA THR A 213 11.07 -20.91 1.43
C THR A 213 11.43 -21.23 -0.03
N THR A 214 10.56 -21.93 -0.75
CA THR A 214 10.76 -22.24 -2.18
C THR A 214 10.86 -20.97 -3.03
N LEU A 215 9.97 -20.00 -2.84
CA LEU A 215 9.96 -18.74 -3.59
C LEU A 215 11.21 -17.91 -3.31
N VAL A 216 11.68 -17.85 -2.07
CA VAL A 216 12.91 -17.13 -1.69
C VAL A 216 14.12 -17.70 -2.41
N GLN A 217 14.25 -19.03 -2.48
CA GLN A 217 15.34 -19.67 -3.22
C GLN A 217 15.24 -19.44 -4.73
N ALA A 218 14.03 -19.51 -5.30
CA ALA A 218 13.81 -19.20 -6.70
C ALA A 218 14.19 -17.75 -7.04
N VAL A 219 13.75 -16.77 -6.24
CA VAL A 219 14.10 -15.36 -6.43
C VAL A 219 15.61 -15.14 -6.30
N LYS A 220 16.28 -15.81 -5.35
CA LYS A 220 17.74 -15.73 -5.20
C LYS A 220 18.48 -16.20 -6.45
N LEU A 221 18.02 -17.27 -7.08
CA LEU A 221 18.60 -17.77 -8.33
C LEU A 221 18.29 -16.84 -9.51
N LEU A 222 17.05 -16.38 -9.64
CA LEU A 222 16.66 -15.42 -10.67
C LEU A 222 17.44 -14.10 -10.57
N ALA A 223 17.78 -13.64 -9.36
CA ALA A 223 18.54 -12.41 -9.15
C ALA A 223 19.99 -12.49 -9.69
N GLN A 224 20.47 -13.68 -10.06
CA GLN A 224 21.78 -13.86 -10.70
C GLN A 224 21.74 -13.56 -12.20
N THR A 225 20.57 -13.64 -12.83
CA THR A 225 20.38 -13.45 -14.28
C THR A 225 19.54 -12.23 -14.60
N GLU A 226 18.62 -11.86 -13.71
CA GLU A 226 17.69 -10.75 -13.86
C GLU A 226 18.15 -9.54 -13.05
N ASN A 227 18.20 -8.37 -13.70
CA ASN A 227 18.64 -7.12 -13.05
C ASN A 227 17.68 -6.63 -11.97
N THR A 228 16.38 -6.85 -12.17
CA THR A 228 15.32 -6.31 -11.29
C THR A 228 14.15 -7.27 -11.22
N ILE A 229 13.77 -7.64 -10.00
CA ILE A 229 12.65 -8.55 -9.73
C ILE A 229 11.61 -7.81 -8.89
N LEU A 230 10.38 -7.77 -9.36
CA LEU A 230 9.24 -7.25 -8.59
C LEU A 230 8.56 -8.41 -7.87
N VAL A 231 8.61 -8.39 -6.54
CA VAL A 231 7.90 -9.36 -5.69
C VAL A 231 6.66 -8.67 -5.10
N THR A 232 5.49 -9.27 -5.30
CA THR A 232 4.21 -8.74 -4.80
C THR A 232 3.48 -9.75 -3.93
N ALA A 233 2.65 -9.25 -3.01
CA ALA A 233 1.79 -10.07 -2.16
C ALA A 233 0.47 -9.32 -1.90
N PRO A 234 -0.64 -10.05 -1.62
CA PRO A 234 -1.95 -9.43 -1.43
C PRO A 234 -2.10 -8.68 -0.09
N SER A 235 -1.19 -8.89 0.87
CA SER A 235 -1.21 -8.22 2.18
C SER A 235 0.15 -7.63 2.54
N ASN A 236 0.14 -6.56 3.34
CA ASN A 236 1.39 -5.93 3.82
C ASN A 236 2.21 -6.91 4.66
N THR A 237 1.57 -7.67 5.55
CA THR A 237 2.26 -8.69 6.37
C THR A 237 2.96 -9.73 5.51
N ALA A 238 2.35 -10.18 4.41
CA ALA A 238 3.00 -11.13 3.51
C ALA A 238 4.15 -10.50 2.72
N ALA A 239 4.01 -9.25 2.28
CA ALA A 239 5.10 -8.51 1.61
C ALA A 239 6.27 -8.22 2.57
N ASP A 240 5.99 -7.93 3.83
CA ASP A 240 6.98 -7.68 4.88
C ASP A 240 7.72 -8.97 5.22
N LEU A 241 7.02 -10.10 5.37
CA LEU A 241 7.64 -11.42 5.52
C LEU A 241 8.55 -11.76 4.34
N LEU A 242 8.11 -11.52 3.11
CA LEU A 242 8.95 -11.77 1.93
C LEU A 242 10.18 -10.85 1.93
N THR A 243 10.02 -9.60 2.35
CA THR A 243 11.14 -8.65 2.45
C THR A 243 12.19 -9.14 3.45
N GLU A 244 11.77 -9.57 4.64
CA GLU A 244 12.63 -10.16 5.66
C GLU A 244 13.40 -11.36 5.09
N ARG A 245 12.69 -12.35 4.56
CA ARG A 245 13.29 -13.61 4.09
C ARG A 245 14.23 -13.42 2.91
N LEU A 246 13.94 -12.48 2.01
CA LEU A 246 14.82 -12.16 0.88
C LEU A 246 16.07 -11.40 1.36
N SER A 247 15.93 -10.50 2.33
CA SER A 247 17.05 -9.80 2.96
C SER A 247 17.98 -10.77 3.69
N ASP A 248 17.42 -11.68 4.50
CA ASP A 248 18.17 -12.74 5.21
C ASP A 248 18.89 -13.67 4.24
N ALA A 249 18.34 -13.87 3.04
CA ALA A 249 18.98 -14.65 1.98
C ALA A 249 20.16 -13.92 1.29
N GLY A 250 20.44 -12.67 1.69
CA GLY A 250 21.55 -11.84 1.23
C GLY A 250 21.21 -10.97 0.00
N LEU A 251 19.94 -10.80 -0.35
CA LEU A 251 19.52 -9.98 -1.49
C LEU A 251 19.35 -8.50 -1.10
N GLU A 252 19.67 -7.60 -2.02
CA GLU A 252 19.33 -6.19 -1.83
C GLU A 252 17.84 -5.95 -2.10
N VAL A 253 17.06 -5.83 -1.04
CA VAL A 253 15.60 -5.63 -1.13
C VAL A 253 15.22 -4.17 -0.87
N THR A 254 14.32 -3.63 -1.69
CA THR A 254 13.66 -2.34 -1.44
C THR A 254 12.16 -2.55 -1.31
N ARG A 255 11.62 -2.33 -0.10
CA ARG A 255 10.19 -2.42 0.19
C ARG A 255 9.47 -1.15 -0.28
N ILE A 256 8.66 -1.29 -1.33
CA ILE A 256 7.82 -0.21 -1.85
C ILE A 256 6.45 -0.28 -1.20
N GLY A 257 5.97 0.82 -0.62
CA GLY A 257 4.65 0.91 -0.02
C GLY A 257 4.59 2.04 1.00
N ASN A 258 3.41 2.24 1.59
CA ASN A 258 3.29 3.23 2.66
C ASN A 258 4.00 2.73 3.92
N ILE A 259 5.07 3.41 4.36
CA ILE A 259 5.83 3.11 5.60
C ILE A 259 4.90 2.91 6.80
N SER A 260 3.78 3.62 6.82
CA SER A 260 2.74 3.52 7.85
C SER A 260 2.13 2.12 7.98
N ARG A 261 2.37 1.23 7.01
CA ARG A 261 1.84 -0.14 6.95
C ARG A 261 2.95 -1.20 7.07
N VAL A 262 4.16 -0.78 7.43
CA VAL A 262 5.36 -1.62 7.46
C VAL A 262 5.81 -1.81 8.91
N ASP A 263 6.26 -3.03 9.23
CA ASP A 263 6.86 -3.39 10.52
C ASP A 263 8.18 -2.64 10.78
N GLU A 264 8.51 -2.36 12.05
CA GLU A 264 9.73 -1.64 12.43
C GLU A 264 11.01 -2.33 11.96
N ALA A 265 11.04 -3.67 11.98
CA ALA A 265 12.17 -4.45 11.47
C ALA A 265 12.43 -4.21 9.97
N ILE A 266 11.36 -3.91 9.21
CA ILE A 266 11.39 -3.73 7.75
C ILE A 266 11.58 -2.27 7.34
N ILE A 267 11.42 -1.31 8.26
CA ILE A 267 11.61 0.13 7.96
C ILE A 267 12.95 0.40 7.28
N SER A 268 14.02 -0.27 7.71
CA SER A 268 15.36 -0.16 7.12
C SER A 268 15.41 -0.47 5.61
N HIS A 269 14.49 -1.30 5.12
CA HIS A 269 14.36 -1.72 3.71
C HIS A 269 13.41 -0.83 2.90
N THR A 270 12.67 0.09 3.53
CA THR A 270 11.76 1.00 2.83
C THR A 270 12.51 2.01 1.96
N LEU A 271 11.88 2.43 0.86
CA LEU A 271 12.46 3.41 -0.06
C LEU A 271 12.80 4.71 0.68
N GLU A 272 11.92 5.19 1.56
CA GLU A 272 12.12 6.44 2.29
C GLU A 272 13.27 6.36 3.29
N MET A 273 13.46 5.22 3.96
CA MET A 273 14.61 5.04 4.86
C MET A 273 15.91 4.93 4.06
N LYS A 274 15.92 4.22 2.94
CA LYS A 274 17.09 4.19 2.05
C LYS A 274 17.44 5.58 1.53
N LEU A 275 16.45 6.36 1.08
CA LEU A 275 16.63 7.72 0.59
C LEU A 275 17.14 8.67 1.68
N SER A 276 16.67 8.55 2.92
CA SER A 276 17.11 9.42 4.02
C SER A 276 18.53 9.11 4.49
N LYS A 277 19.01 7.87 4.32
CA LYS A 277 20.42 7.48 4.52
C LYS A 277 21.33 7.87 3.37
N HIS A 278 20.79 8.20 2.19
CA HIS A 278 21.59 8.54 1.02
C HIS A 278 22.38 9.84 1.25
N PRO A 279 23.66 9.94 0.83
CA PRO A 279 24.47 11.16 1.01
C PRO A 279 23.82 12.43 0.47
N GLU A 280 23.05 12.31 -0.62
CA GLU A 280 22.34 13.44 -1.23
C GLU A 280 21.00 13.80 -0.58
N ALA A 281 20.58 13.11 0.49
CA ALA A 281 19.28 13.37 1.13
C ALA A 281 19.09 14.84 1.50
N LYS A 282 20.16 15.50 1.99
CA LYS A 282 20.16 16.93 2.32
C LYS A 282 19.95 17.81 1.09
N ASN A 283 20.59 17.48 -0.02
CA ASN A 283 20.43 18.21 -1.28
C ASN A 283 19.01 18.04 -1.84
N ILE A 284 18.46 16.82 -1.80
CA ILE A 284 17.07 16.54 -2.21
C ILE A 284 16.10 17.37 -1.38
N LYS A 285 16.31 17.45 -0.05
CA LYS A 285 15.47 18.29 0.83
C LYS A 285 15.56 19.77 0.45
N LYS A 286 16.77 20.28 0.21
CA LYS A 286 17.00 21.67 -0.23
C LYS A 286 16.29 21.98 -1.54
N VAL A 287 16.45 21.12 -2.56
CA VAL A 287 15.82 21.29 -3.87
C VAL A 287 14.29 21.22 -3.77
N LYS A 288 13.73 20.32 -2.94
CA LYS A 288 12.27 20.26 -2.69
C LYS A 288 11.73 21.57 -2.09
N VAL A 289 12.44 22.17 -1.14
CA VAL A 289 12.05 23.45 -0.53
C VAL A 289 12.08 24.56 -1.59
N GLN A 290 13.18 24.66 -2.36
CA GLN A 290 13.30 25.65 -3.43
C GLN A 290 12.21 25.50 -4.50
N ALA A 291 11.89 24.26 -4.91
CA ALA A 291 10.83 23.98 -5.87
C ALA A 291 9.43 24.34 -5.32
N ALA A 292 9.17 24.09 -4.03
CA ALA A 292 7.91 24.45 -3.40
C ALA A 292 7.75 25.99 -3.28
N GLU A 293 8.83 26.69 -2.94
CA GLU A 293 8.87 28.16 -2.94
C GLU A 293 8.66 28.74 -4.34
N ALA A 294 9.34 28.20 -5.35
CA ALA A 294 9.16 28.60 -6.75
C ALA A 294 7.71 28.39 -7.21
N ARG A 295 7.08 27.25 -6.88
CA ARG A 295 5.65 27.00 -7.15
C ARG A 295 4.75 28.00 -6.43
N ARG A 296 5.00 28.30 -5.15
CA ARG A 296 4.24 29.31 -4.40
C ARG A 296 4.37 30.70 -5.02
N LYS A 297 5.57 31.08 -5.46
CA LYS A 297 5.82 32.34 -6.18
C LYS A 297 5.06 32.36 -7.53
N ALA A 298 5.11 31.27 -8.29
CA ALA A 298 4.43 31.16 -9.59
C ALA A 298 2.89 31.21 -9.49
N LEU A 299 2.31 30.68 -8.40
CA LEU A 299 0.86 30.66 -8.16
C LEU A 299 0.32 31.93 -7.49
N ARG A 300 1.18 32.84 -7.02
CA ARG A 300 0.74 34.16 -6.51
C ARG A 300 0.32 35.03 -7.69
N TYR A 301 -0.99 35.16 -7.91
CA TYR A 301 -1.54 36.12 -8.85
C TYR A 301 -1.30 37.56 -8.36
N LYS A 302 -0.56 38.37 -9.13
CA LYS A 302 -0.42 39.82 -8.90
C LYS A 302 -1.01 40.59 -10.08
N ARG A 303 -1.83 41.61 -9.78
CA ARG A 303 -2.60 42.42 -10.75
C ARG A 303 -1.78 43.47 -11.50
N SER A 304 -0.55 43.75 -11.05
CA SER A 304 0.40 44.68 -11.66
C SER A 304 1.81 44.19 -11.29
N PHE A 305 2.70 44.09 -12.28
CA PHE A 305 4.10 43.67 -12.07
C PHE A 305 5.03 44.87 -12.20
N GLY A 306 5.74 45.19 -11.11
CA GLY A 306 6.80 46.19 -11.08
C GLY A 306 8.07 45.75 -11.84
N PRO A 307 9.04 46.65 -12.05
CA PRO A 307 10.28 46.35 -12.78
C PRO A 307 11.11 45.21 -12.18
N GLU A 308 11.24 45.15 -10.85
CA GLU A 308 11.98 44.11 -10.13
C GLU A 308 11.32 42.72 -10.26
N GLU A 309 9.98 42.67 -10.27
CA GLU A 309 9.22 41.42 -10.35
C GLU A 309 9.27 40.80 -11.76
N ARG A 310 9.48 41.62 -12.81
CA ARG A 310 9.77 41.13 -14.16
C ARG A 310 11.16 40.53 -14.29
N ALA A 311 12.13 41.04 -13.52
CA ALA A 311 13.48 40.50 -13.48
C ALA A 311 13.51 39.14 -12.75
N GLU A 312 12.80 39.00 -11.63
CA GLU A 312 12.67 37.71 -10.92
C GLU A 312 12.04 36.62 -11.79
N ARG A 313 11.07 36.97 -12.65
CA ARG A 313 10.41 35.99 -13.55
C ARG A 313 11.30 35.55 -14.72
N ARG A 314 12.33 36.31 -15.10
CA ARG A 314 13.32 35.90 -16.11
C ARG A 314 14.36 34.90 -15.57
N GLN A 315 14.47 34.78 -14.25
CA GLN A 315 15.40 33.88 -13.57
C GLN A 315 14.74 32.58 -13.06
N LEU A 316 13.41 32.48 -13.14
CA LEU A 316 12.62 31.27 -12.92
C LEU A 316 12.51 30.46 -14.22
#